data_AF-G6Y550-F1
#
_entry.id   AF-G6Y550-F1
#
_cell.length_a   1.000
_cell.length_b   1.000
_cell.length_c   1.000
_cell.angle_alpha   90.00
_cell.angle_beta   90.00
_cell.angle_gamma   90.00
#
_symmetry.space_group_name_H-M   'P 1'
#
loop_
_entity.id
_entity.type
_entity.pdbx_description
1 polymer ?
#
loop_
_entity_poly.entity_id
_entity_poly.type
_entity_poly.pdbx_seq_one_letter_code
_entity_poly.pdbx_strand_id
1 'polypeptide(L)'
;MSDTALEAVLRRDRAVVAVALILIAGLAWAYVLWLAADMAMPAATAPVAGGDMAGMDMSGMDMSGMDMGTTAAPGFRAWAPADFAFIFTMWAVMMVGMMTPSVAPMLLLYAGVGRKAKAGGRPIASTAWFFTGYLLVWIAFSVAATGAQWLLARLALLSPMMAANSAVFGGVILIAAGLYQWTPIKGVCLRQCQAPIAFLSSHGGFRSYPLGALRLGVEHGAYCLGCCWALMALLFVGGVMNVLWIAGIAILVLLEKTMPTGQLIPRISGALMAVIGAWLLVRAL
;
A
#
# COMPACT_ATOMS: atom_id res chain seq x y z
N MET A 1 -10.39 -41.18 -14.39
CA MET A 1 -9.45 -40.59 -13.40
C MET A 1 -10.11 -40.73 -12.05
N SER A 2 -9.49 -41.39 -11.08
CA SER A 2 -9.99 -41.53 -9.71
C SER A 2 -10.08 -40.15 -9.03
N ASP A 3 -11.12 -39.91 -8.22
CA ASP A 3 -11.35 -38.64 -7.53
C ASP A 3 -10.13 -38.15 -6.73
N THR A 4 -9.37 -39.09 -6.16
CA THR A 4 -8.12 -38.84 -5.43
C THR A 4 -7.02 -38.17 -6.27
N ALA A 5 -6.89 -38.54 -7.55
CA ALA A 5 -5.89 -37.94 -8.45
C ALA A 5 -6.27 -36.50 -8.83
N LEU A 6 -7.57 -36.23 -8.99
CA LEU A 6 -8.08 -34.89 -9.25
C LEU A 6 -7.89 -33.99 -8.01
N GLU A 7 -8.17 -34.50 -6.81
CA GLU A 7 -7.96 -33.78 -5.55
C GLU A 7 -6.50 -33.42 -5.30
N ALA A 8 -5.57 -34.36 -5.53
CA ALA A 8 -4.13 -34.11 -5.39
C ALA A 8 -3.64 -32.98 -6.31
N VAL A 9 -4.11 -32.97 -7.56
CA VAL A 9 -3.77 -31.93 -8.54
C VAL A 9 -4.39 -30.58 -8.18
N LEU A 10 -5.63 -30.56 -7.68
CA LEU A 10 -6.26 -29.32 -7.21
C LEU A 10 -5.55 -28.72 -5.99
N ARG A 11 -5.08 -29.57 -5.06
CA ARG A 11 -4.26 -29.13 -3.93
C ARG A 11 -2.93 -28.55 -4.40
N ARG A 12 -2.28 -29.17 -5.39
CA ARG A 12 -1.01 -28.68 -5.96
C ARG A 12 -1.15 -27.31 -6.61
N ASP A 13 -2.16 -27.09 -7.45
CA ASP A 13 -2.34 -25.78 -8.12
C ASP A 13 -2.72 -24.68 -7.13
N ARG A 14 -3.56 -24.98 -6.12
CA ARG A 14 -3.82 -24.04 -5.03
C ARG A 14 -2.57 -23.71 -4.23
N ALA A 15 -1.72 -24.70 -3.97
CA ALA A 15 -0.44 -24.49 -3.31
C ALA A 15 0.50 -23.62 -4.17
N VAL A 16 0.56 -23.82 -5.49
CA VAL A 16 1.36 -22.99 -6.41
C VAL A 16 0.90 -21.54 -6.36
N VAL A 17 -0.41 -21.28 -6.44
CA VAL A 17 -0.95 -19.92 -6.36
C VAL A 17 -0.70 -19.32 -4.98
N ALA A 18 -0.92 -20.06 -3.89
CA ALA A 18 -0.64 -19.59 -2.54
C ALA A 18 0.84 -19.23 -2.35
N VAL A 19 1.76 -20.10 -2.79
CA VAL A 19 3.21 -19.85 -2.74
C VAL A 19 3.57 -18.62 -3.56
N ALA A 20 3.05 -18.48 -4.78
CA ALA A 20 3.29 -17.29 -5.60
C ALA A 20 2.83 -16.00 -4.90
N LEU A 21 1.65 -16.00 -4.27
CA LEU A 21 1.14 -14.85 -3.54
C LEU A 21 1.98 -14.54 -2.29
N ILE A 22 2.41 -15.55 -1.55
CA ILE A 22 3.31 -15.40 -0.40
C ILE A 22 4.65 -14.82 -0.84
N LEU A 23 5.22 -15.31 -1.95
CA LEU A 23 6.49 -14.79 -2.48
C LEU A 23 6.35 -13.35 -2.96
N ILE A 24 5.29 -13.01 -3.70
CA ILE A 24 5.05 -11.64 -4.18
C ILE A 24 4.88 -10.69 -3.00
N ALA A 25 4.04 -11.04 -2.02
CA ALA A 25 3.83 -10.22 -0.84
C ALA A 25 5.11 -10.11 0.01
N GLY A 26 5.82 -11.22 0.22
CA GLY A 26 7.06 -11.26 1.00
C GLY A 26 8.18 -10.45 0.38
N LEU A 27 8.38 -10.54 -0.94
CA LEU A 27 9.36 -9.73 -1.67
C LEU A 27 9.01 -8.23 -1.62
N ALA A 28 7.73 -7.90 -1.78
CA ALA A 28 7.26 -6.52 -1.68
C ALA A 28 7.51 -5.94 -0.27
N TRP A 29 7.19 -6.69 0.78
CA TRP A 29 7.47 -6.27 2.16
C TRP A 29 8.96 -6.20 2.47
N ALA A 30 9.76 -7.14 1.97
CA ALA A 30 11.21 -7.10 2.11
C ALA A 30 11.80 -5.83 1.47
N TYR A 31 11.31 -5.46 0.29
CA TYR A 31 11.69 -4.20 -0.35
C TYR A 31 11.26 -2.98 0.48
N VAL A 32 10.03 -2.92 0.98
CA VAL A 32 9.54 -1.82 1.83
C VAL A 32 10.37 -1.69 3.11
N LEU A 33 10.72 -2.81 3.75
CA LEU A 33 11.57 -2.85 4.94
C LEU A 33 12.99 -2.38 4.64
N TRP A 34 13.57 -2.87 3.55
CA TRP A 34 14.90 -2.44 3.09
C TRP A 34 14.93 -0.94 2.81
N LEU A 35 13.93 -0.43 2.11
CA LEU A 35 13.80 0.99 1.78
C LEU A 35 13.67 1.86 3.03
N ALA A 36 12.84 1.44 3.99
CA ALA A 36 12.67 2.14 5.25
C ALA A 36 13.97 2.16 6.09
N ALA A 37 14.74 1.07 6.09
CA ALA A 37 16.01 0.98 6.78
C ALA A 37 17.10 1.84 6.12
N ASP A 38 17.19 1.83 4.79
CA ASP A 38 18.16 2.63 4.02
C ASP A 38 17.91 4.13 4.21
N MET A 39 16.65 4.57 4.12
CA MET A 39 16.29 5.97 4.33
C MET A 39 16.35 6.44 5.79
N ALA A 40 16.31 5.54 6.76
CA ALA A 40 16.54 5.88 8.18
C ALA A 40 18.02 6.15 8.49
N MET A 41 18.94 5.77 7.59
CA MET A 41 20.39 5.90 7.74
C MET A 41 21.02 7.06 6.94
N PRO A 42 20.74 8.35 7.28
CA PRO A 42 21.67 9.43 6.98
C PRO A 42 22.08 10.28 8.19
N ALA A 43 22.09 9.73 9.42
CA ALA A 43 22.55 10.45 10.62
C ALA A 43 23.57 9.72 11.50
N ALA A 44 23.79 8.42 11.34
CA ALA A 44 24.51 7.61 12.33
C ALA A 44 25.94 7.15 11.93
N THR A 45 26.45 7.53 10.76
CA THR A 45 27.79 7.08 10.30
C THR A 45 28.61 8.18 9.63
N ALA A 46 28.75 9.33 10.28
CA ALA A 46 30.01 10.08 10.16
C ALA A 46 30.93 9.57 11.28
N PRO A 47 32.08 8.95 10.99
CA PRO A 47 33.04 8.64 12.04
C PRO A 47 33.53 9.98 12.60
N VAL A 48 33.15 10.30 13.84
CA VAL A 48 33.86 11.31 14.61
C VAL A 48 35.23 10.71 14.88
N ALA A 49 36.20 11.05 14.04
CA ALA A 49 37.59 10.75 14.28
C ALA A 49 38.00 11.51 15.55
N GLY A 50 37.90 10.83 16.69
CA GLY A 50 38.47 11.26 17.94
C GLY A 50 39.99 11.30 17.81
N GLY A 51 40.55 12.50 17.80
CA GLY A 51 41.98 12.76 17.92
C GLY A 51 42.17 13.99 18.79
N ASP A 52 42.78 13.78 19.97
CA ASP A 52 43.26 14.83 20.86
C ASP A 52 44.19 15.79 20.10
N MET A 53 43.82 17.07 20.03
CA MET A 53 44.70 18.16 19.60
C MET A 53 44.53 19.35 20.54
N ALA A 54 44.85 19.14 21.81
CA ALA A 54 45.15 20.22 22.73
C ALA A 54 46.54 20.77 22.40
N GLY A 55 46.62 21.87 21.65
CA GLY A 55 47.85 22.68 21.56
C GLY A 55 48.35 23.11 20.18
N MET A 56 47.49 23.40 19.20
CA MET A 56 47.94 24.13 17.99
C MET A 56 47.41 25.56 17.96
N ASP A 57 48.37 26.49 17.88
CA ASP A 57 48.18 27.92 17.66
C ASP A 57 47.63 28.15 16.23
N MET A 58 46.45 28.76 16.14
CA MET A 58 45.67 28.94 14.90
C MET A 58 45.77 30.36 14.36
N SER A 59 46.89 31.07 14.59
CA SER A 59 47.06 32.46 14.14
C SER A 59 47.48 32.62 12.67
N GLY A 60 47.47 31.55 11.87
CA GLY A 60 48.05 31.57 10.52
C GLY A 60 47.38 30.70 9.45
N MET A 61 46.17 30.18 9.67
CA MET A 61 45.47 29.45 8.61
C MET A 61 44.65 30.39 7.71
N ASP A 62 45.09 30.50 6.46
CA ASP A 62 44.37 31.13 5.37
C ASP A 62 43.07 30.37 5.11
N MET A 63 41.94 31.00 5.45
CA MET A 63 40.59 30.46 5.28
C MET A 63 40.04 30.71 3.86
N SER A 64 40.90 30.77 2.86
CA SER A 64 40.52 31.01 1.46
C SER A 64 39.98 29.76 0.73
N GLY A 65 40.02 28.58 1.38
CA GLY A 65 39.66 27.29 0.78
C GLY A 65 38.53 26.52 1.46
N MET A 66 37.92 27.02 2.54
CA MET A 66 36.69 26.42 3.07
C MET A 66 35.53 26.93 2.25
N ASP A 67 35.23 26.19 1.19
CA ASP A 67 33.92 26.23 0.55
C ASP A 67 32.90 25.99 1.67
N MET A 68 32.29 27.07 2.12
CA MET A 68 31.15 27.09 3.02
C MET A 68 30.07 26.34 2.28
N GLY A 69 30.12 25.01 2.42
CA GLY A 69 29.12 24.08 1.95
C GLY A 69 27.81 24.66 2.41
N THR A 70 27.15 25.31 1.44
CA THR A 70 25.98 26.12 1.66
C THR A 70 25.07 25.28 2.51
N THR A 71 24.85 25.72 3.75
CA THR A 71 23.73 25.30 4.56
C THR A 71 22.49 25.78 3.83
N ALA A 72 22.18 25.06 2.75
CA ALA A 72 20.95 25.20 2.03
C ALA A 72 19.90 24.89 3.08
N ALA A 73 19.21 25.95 3.52
CA ALA A 73 17.85 25.83 4.00
C ALA A 73 17.16 24.77 3.12
N PRO A 74 16.40 23.82 3.69
CA PRO A 74 15.72 22.79 2.89
C PRO A 74 14.64 23.46 2.05
N GLY A 75 15.06 24.12 0.97
CA GLY A 75 14.23 24.66 -0.07
C GLY A 75 13.74 23.49 -0.89
N PHE A 76 12.46 23.50 -1.23
CA PHE A 76 11.83 22.51 -2.07
C PHE A 76 12.57 22.38 -3.40
N ARG A 77 13.51 21.43 -3.48
CA ARG A 77 14.10 21.02 -4.75
C ARG A 77 12.95 20.50 -5.60
N ALA A 78 12.78 21.07 -6.80
CA ALA A 78 11.82 20.55 -7.77
C ALA A 78 12.19 19.10 -8.08
N TRP A 79 11.23 18.17 -7.93
CA TRP A 79 11.47 16.76 -8.24
C TRP A 79 11.97 16.61 -9.67
N ALA A 80 13.10 15.92 -9.81
CA ALA A 80 13.53 15.37 -11.07
C ALA A 80 12.60 14.21 -11.46
N PRO A 81 12.54 13.82 -12.76
CA PRO A 81 11.79 12.63 -13.19
C PRO A 81 12.20 11.35 -12.44
N ALA A 82 13.47 11.26 -12.02
CA ALA A 82 13.98 10.16 -11.21
C ALA A 82 13.32 10.10 -9.82
N ASP A 83 13.10 11.25 -9.16
CA ASP A 83 12.44 11.32 -7.86
C ASP A 83 10.99 10.83 -7.98
N PHE A 84 10.29 11.24 -9.05
CA PHE A 84 8.93 10.78 -9.31
C PHE A 84 8.89 9.26 -9.56
N ALA A 85 9.78 8.74 -10.41
CA ALA A 85 9.86 7.30 -10.71
C ALA A 85 10.17 6.47 -9.46
N PHE A 86 11.06 6.97 -8.61
CA PHE A 86 11.40 6.34 -7.34
C PHE A 86 10.20 6.29 -6.39
N ILE A 87 9.54 7.42 -6.14
CA ILE A 87 8.36 7.48 -5.26
C ILE A 87 7.20 6.66 -5.82
N PHE A 88 6.98 6.69 -7.14
CA PHE A 88 6.01 5.83 -7.80
C PHE A 88 6.33 4.34 -7.58
N THR A 89 7.58 3.92 -7.75
CA THR A 89 7.99 2.53 -7.53
C THR A 89 7.75 2.11 -6.09
N MET A 90 8.10 2.96 -5.12
CA MET A 90 7.81 2.74 -3.71
C MET A 90 6.30 2.55 -3.46
N TRP A 91 5.46 3.46 -3.95
CA TRP A 91 4.00 3.33 -3.82
C TRP A 91 3.46 2.08 -4.50
N ALA A 92 3.95 1.74 -5.69
CA ALA A 92 3.52 0.56 -6.43
C ALA A 92 3.85 -0.72 -5.66
N VAL A 93 5.09 -0.90 -5.20
CA VAL A 93 5.52 -2.09 -4.46
C VAL A 93 4.80 -2.19 -3.12
N MET A 94 4.64 -1.07 -2.41
CA MET A 94 3.88 -1.03 -1.16
C MET A 94 2.43 -1.47 -1.37
N MET A 95 1.75 -0.96 -2.40
CA MET A 95 0.38 -1.38 -2.72
C MET A 95 0.30 -2.86 -3.06
N VAL A 96 1.25 -3.38 -3.84
CA VAL A 96 1.36 -4.83 -4.11
C VAL A 96 1.47 -5.61 -2.80
N GLY A 97 2.37 -5.22 -1.89
CA GLY A 97 2.58 -5.90 -0.61
C GLY A 97 1.36 -5.90 0.30
N MET A 98 0.66 -4.77 0.40
CA MET A 98 -0.52 -4.66 1.26
C MET A 98 -1.78 -5.30 0.65
N MET A 99 -1.96 -5.19 -0.67
CA MET A 99 -3.24 -5.49 -1.30
C MET A 99 -3.30 -6.89 -1.92
N THR A 100 -2.16 -7.50 -2.24
CA THR A 100 -2.11 -8.89 -2.74
C THR A 100 -2.68 -9.91 -1.74
N PRO A 101 -2.36 -9.85 -0.43
CA PRO A 101 -2.96 -10.73 0.56
C PRO A 101 -4.50 -10.63 0.60
N SER A 102 -5.03 -9.42 0.40
CA SER A 102 -6.47 -9.18 0.51
C SER A 102 -7.31 -9.80 -0.62
N VAL A 103 -6.73 -10.03 -1.79
CA VAL A 103 -7.40 -10.66 -2.94
C VAL A 103 -7.14 -12.17 -3.01
N ALA A 104 -6.30 -12.72 -2.11
CA ALA A 104 -5.94 -14.14 -2.12
C ALA A 104 -7.13 -15.11 -2.11
N PRO A 105 -8.21 -14.90 -1.31
CA PRO A 105 -9.37 -15.80 -1.33
C PRO A 105 -10.01 -15.90 -2.73
N MET A 106 -10.10 -14.77 -3.43
CA MET A 106 -10.64 -14.68 -4.78
C MET A 106 -9.74 -15.38 -5.81
N LEU A 107 -8.42 -15.19 -5.73
CA LEU A 107 -7.46 -15.85 -6.64
C LEU A 107 -7.41 -17.36 -6.45
N LEU A 108 -7.45 -17.85 -5.21
CA LEU A 108 -7.47 -19.28 -4.90
C LEU A 108 -8.78 -19.95 -5.36
N LEU A 109 -9.91 -19.23 -5.25
CA LEU A 109 -11.18 -19.67 -5.81
C LEU A 109 -11.10 -19.77 -7.34
N TYR A 110 -10.62 -18.71 -8.00
CA TYR A 110 -10.50 -18.66 -9.45
C TYR A 110 -9.59 -19.76 -10.00
N ALA A 111 -8.44 -19.99 -9.36
CA ALA A 111 -7.53 -21.08 -9.72
C ALA A 111 -8.15 -22.47 -9.52
N GLY A 112 -8.81 -22.70 -8.38
CA GLY A 112 -9.45 -23.97 -8.06
C GLY A 112 -10.58 -24.33 -9.02
N VAL A 113 -11.44 -23.36 -9.37
CA VAL A 113 -12.51 -23.56 -10.35
C VAL A 113 -11.94 -23.74 -11.74
N GLY A 114 -10.92 -22.94 -12.12
CA GLY A 114 -10.36 -23.05 -13.47
C GLY A 114 -9.72 -24.39 -13.76
N ARG A 115 -9.14 -25.03 -12.75
CA ARG A 115 -8.62 -26.40 -12.91
C ARG A 115 -9.74 -27.42 -13.10
N LYS A 116 -10.81 -27.35 -12.31
CA LYS A 116 -12.00 -28.22 -12.49
C LYS A 116 -12.63 -28.03 -13.86
N ALA A 117 -12.75 -26.78 -14.30
CA ALA A 117 -13.31 -26.42 -15.60
C ALA A 117 -12.45 -26.96 -16.75
N LYS A 118 -11.11 -26.87 -16.65
CA LYS A 118 -10.17 -27.49 -17.60
C LYS A 118 -10.29 -29.01 -17.65
N ALA A 119 -10.43 -29.67 -16.50
CA ALA A 119 -10.62 -31.13 -16.44
C ALA A 119 -11.97 -31.57 -17.06
N GLY A 120 -13.01 -30.76 -16.93
CA GLY A 120 -14.32 -30.98 -17.55
C GLY A 120 -14.47 -30.46 -18.98
N GLY A 121 -13.37 -30.14 -19.69
CA GLY A 121 -13.40 -29.71 -21.10
C GLY A 121 -13.91 -28.28 -21.35
N ARG A 122 -14.11 -27.47 -20.30
CA ARG A 122 -14.59 -26.09 -20.39
C ARG A 122 -13.57 -25.12 -19.78
N PRO A 123 -12.38 -24.94 -20.39
CA PRO A 123 -11.31 -24.15 -19.79
C PRO A 123 -11.75 -22.70 -19.57
N ILE A 124 -11.33 -22.14 -18.42
CA ILE A 124 -11.42 -20.70 -18.16
C ILE A 124 -10.04 -20.06 -18.35
N ALA A 125 -10.01 -18.74 -18.50
CA ALA A 125 -8.77 -17.98 -18.60
C ALA A 125 -7.89 -18.16 -17.36
N SER A 126 -6.58 -17.95 -17.49
CA SER A 126 -5.66 -18.02 -16.36
C SER A 126 -6.01 -17.00 -15.27
N THR A 127 -5.90 -17.40 -14.00
CA THR A 127 -6.01 -16.52 -12.82
C THR A 127 -5.05 -15.32 -12.90
N ALA A 128 -3.91 -15.47 -13.60
CA ALA A 128 -2.96 -14.39 -13.79
C ALA A 128 -3.57 -13.17 -14.48
N TRP A 129 -4.45 -13.36 -15.48
CA TRP A 129 -5.10 -12.24 -16.16
C TRP A 129 -6.00 -11.43 -15.24
N PHE A 130 -6.77 -12.11 -14.39
CA PHE A 130 -7.56 -11.46 -13.35
C PHE A 130 -6.67 -10.69 -12.38
N PHE A 131 -5.59 -11.30 -11.90
CA PHE A 131 -4.67 -10.65 -10.97
C PHE A 131 -3.96 -9.44 -11.59
N THR A 132 -3.57 -9.51 -12.86
CA THR A 132 -3.02 -8.37 -13.60
C THR A 132 -4.03 -7.22 -13.65
N GLY A 133 -5.29 -7.50 -13.98
CA GLY A 133 -6.35 -6.47 -13.97
C GLY A 133 -6.51 -5.81 -12.61
N TYR A 134 -6.46 -6.59 -11.54
CA TYR A 134 -6.49 -6.10 -10.16
C TYR A 134 -5.29 -5.18 -9.85
N LEU A 135 -4.08 -5.60 -10.21
CA LEU A 135 -2.88 -4.81 -9.97
C LEU A 135 -2.85 -3.52 -10.80
N LEU A 136 -3.40 -3.51 -12.02
CA LEU A 136 -3.48 -2.28 -12.83
C LEU A 136 -4.23 -1.15 -12.12
N VAL A 137 -5.29 -1.47 -11.36
CA VAL A 137 -6.01 -0.47 -10.55
C VAL A 137 -5.12 0.08 -9.45
N TRP A 138 -4.35 -0.78 -8.78
CA TRP A 138 -3.41 -0.36 -7.73
C TRP A 138 -2.24 0.44 -8.28
N ILE A 139 -1.73 0.09 -9.46
CA ILE A 139 -0.71 0.89 -10.15
C ILE A 139 -1.26 2.27 -10.52
N ALA A 140 -2.49 2.35 -11.04
CA ALA A 140 -3.13 3.63 -11.32
C ALA A 140 -3.31 4.48 -10.04
N PHE A 141 -3.70 3.84 -8.93
CA PHE A 141 -3.75 4.49 -7.62
C PHE A 141 -2.37 4.98 -7.16
N SER A 142 -1.31 4.20 -7.35
CA SER A 142 0.06 4.60 -7.01
C SER A 142 0.52 5.83 -7.80
N VAL A 143 0.14 5.97 -9.08
CA VAL A 143 0.39 7.21 -9.85
C VAL A 143 -0.30 8.41 -9.18
N ALA A 144 -1.58 8.26 -8.81
CA ALA A 144 -2.33 9.31 -8.13
C ALA A 144 -1.74 9.66 -6.76
N ALA A 145 -1.32 8.66 -5.99
CA ALA A 145 -0.69 8.84 -4.68
C ALA A 145 0.66 9.57 -4.80
N THR A 146 1.49 9.22 -5.79
CA THR A 146 2.74 9.94 -6.08
C THR A 146 2.48 11.39 -6.48
N GLY A 147 1.48 11.64 -7.32
CA GLY A 147 1.08 13.00 -7.71
C GLY A 147 0.58 13.82 -6.50
N ALA A 148 -0.22 13.21 -5.63
CA ALA A 148 -0.66 13.83 -4.38
C ALA A 148 0.53 14.12 -3.45
N GLN A 149 1.47 13.18 -3.32
CA GLN A 149 2.67 13.35 -2.50
C GLN A 149 3.54 14.51 -3.01
N TRP A 150 3.73 14.59 -4.32
CA TRP A 150 4.44 15.69 -4.96
C TRP A 150 3.77 17.05 -4.68
N LEU A 151 2.45 17.13 -4.82
CA LEU A 151 1.69 18.35 -4.58
C LEU A 151 1.76 18.76 -3.09
N LEU A 152 1.51 17.83 -2.17
CA LEU A 152 1.54 18.08 -0.74
C LEU A 152 2.94 18.47 -0.25
N ALA A 153 3.99 17.86 -0.82
CA ALA A 153 5.35 18.28 -0.59
C ALA A 153 5.56 19.72 -1.03
N ARG A 154 5.16 20.11 -2.26
CA ARG A 154 5.28 21.51 -2.73
C ARG A 154 4.54 22.53 -1.84
N LEU A 155 3.46 22.12 -1.19
CA LEU A 155 2.69 22.96 -0.27
C LEU A 155 3.26 23.00 1.16
N ALA A 156 4.40 22.37 1.42
CA ALA A 156 5.00 22.21 2.75
C ALA A 156 4.09 21.51 3.79
N LEU A 157 3.12 20.73 3.30
CA LEU A 157 2.19 19.97 4.14
C LEU A 157 2.76 18.61 4.58
N LEU A 158 3.88 18.18 4.00
CA LEU A 158 4.61 16.97 4.39
C LEU A 158 5.99 17.32 4.94
N SER A 159 6.39 16.61 5.99
CA SER A 159 7.73 16.65 6.58
C SER A 159 8.75 15.92 5.69
N PRO A 160 10.07 16.02 5.96
CA PRO A 160 11.09 15.24 5.27
C PRO A 160 10.88 13.72 5.38
N MET A 161 10.19 13.24 6.42
CA MET A 161 9.77 11.84 6.58
C MET A 161 8.48 11.50 5.80
N MET A 162 8.02 12.39 4.94
CA MET A 162 6.81 12.26 4.12
C MET A 162 5.52 12.05 4.94
N ALA A 163 5.50 12.55 6.17
CA ALA A 163 4.36 12.53 7.09
C ALA A 163 3.73 13.93 7.20
N ALA A 164 2.48 14.03 7.63
CA ALA A 164 1.79 15.30 7.80
C ALA A 164 2.60 16.27 8.67
N ASN A 165 2.86 17.47 8.16
CA ASN A 165 3.67 18.49 8.82
C ASN A 165 2.86 19.35 9.83
N SER A 166 1.54 19.17 9.88
CA SER A 166 0.68 19.85 10.87
C SER A 166 -0.36 18.90 11.47
N ALA A 167 -0.62 19.07 12.77
CA ALA A 167 -1.66 18.34 13.49
C ALA A 167 -3.05 18.61 12.92
N VAL A 168 -3.30 19.83 12.40
CA VAL A 168 -4.55 20.19 11.73
C VAL A 168 -4.75 19.34 10.46
N PHE A 169 -3.76 19.31 9.57
CA PHE A 169 -3.86 18.53 8.32
C PHE A 169 -4.03 17.03 8.60
N GLY A 170 -3.22 16.47 9.51
CA GLY A 170 -3.34 15.07 9.92
C GLY A 170 -4.71 14.76 10.56
N GLY A 171 -5.20 15.65 11.42
CA GLY A 171 -6.51 15.53 12.07
C GLY A 171 -7.67 15.55 11.08
N VAL A 172 -7.63 16.44 10.08
CA VAL A 172 -8.64 16.50 9.00
C VAL A 172 -8.66 15.21 8.20
N ILE A 173 -7.50 14.68 7.79
CA ILE A 173 -7.42 13.41 7.04
C ILE A 173 -7.97 12.25 7.88
N LEU A 174 -7.60 12.17 9.17
CA LEU A 174 -8.10 11.15 10.08
C LEU A 174 -9.63 11.19 10.24
N ILE A 175 -10.20 12.39 10.41
CA ILE A 175 -11.66 12.57 10.48
C ILE A 175 -12.30 12.16 9.15
N ALA A 176 -11.77 12.61 8.02
CA ALA A 176 -12.31 12.27 6.70
C ALA A 176 -12.29 10.75 6.44
N ALA A 177 -11.18 10.09 6.76
CA ALA A 177 -11.06 8.63 6.67
C ALA A 177 -12.02 7.91 7.65
N GLY A 178 -12.16 8.44 8.86
CA GLY A 178 -13.11 7.95 9.86
C GLY A 178 -14.56 8.06 9.41
N LEU A 179 -14.95 9.20 8.83
CA LEU A 179 -16.29 9.39 8.25
C LEU A 179 -16.52 8.47 7.05
N TYR A 180 -15.50 8.29 6.20
CA TYR A 180 -15.58 7.39 5.06
C TYR A 180 -15.92 5.94 5.47
N GLN A 181 -15.44 5.50 6.64
CA GLN A 181 -15.73 4.16 7.17
C GLN A 181 -17.22 3.88 7.34
N TRP A 182 -18.03 4.90 7.63
CA TRP A 182 -19.48 4.78 7.81
C TRP A 182 -20.28 4.98 6.53
N THR A 183 -19.64 5.26 5.40
CA THR A 183 -20.35 5.56 4.17
C THR A 183 -21.01 4.31 3.57
N PRO A 184 -22.21 4.45 2.96
CA PRO A 184 -22.83 3.37 2.21
C PRO A 184 -21.95 2.85 1.07
N ILE A 185 -21.18 3.76 0.44
CA ILE A 185 -20.25 3.46 -0.66
C ILE A 185 -19.22 2.43 -0.20
N LYS A 186 -18.51 2.70 0.91
CA LYS A 186 -17.58 1.72 1.48
C LYS A 186 -18.28 0.40 1.76
N GLY A 187 -19.45 0.43 2.37
CA GLY A 187 -20.22 -0.77 2.71
C GLY A 187 -20.57 -1.64 1.49
N VAL A 188 -20.94 -1.03 0.36
CA VAL A 188 -21.20 -1.75 -0.91
C VAL A 188 -19.90 -2.38 -1.42
N CYS A 189 -18.83 -1.59 -1.52
CA CYS A 189 -17.54 -2.05 -2.01
C CYS A 189 -16.97 -3.20 -1.17
N LEU A 190 -17.04 -3.08 0.16
CA LEU A 190 -16.51 -4.09 1.07
C LEU A 190 -17.22 -5.44 0.94
N ARG A 191 -18.56 -5.44 0.76
CA ARG A 191 -19.32 -6.68 0.54
C ARG A 191 -18.88 -7.42 -0.73
N GLN A 192 -18.53 -6.69 -1.79
CA GLN A 192 -17.98 -7.29 -3.01
C GLN A 192 -16.59 -7.92 -2.78
N CYS A 193 -15.78 -7.34 -1.90
CA CYS A 193 -14.48 -7.91 -1.52
C CYS A 193 -14.60 -9.14 -0.60
N GLN A 194 -15.57 -9.15 0.32
CA GLN A 194 -15.77 -10.22 1.31
C GLN A 194 -16.47 -11.47 0.74
N ALA A 195 -17.21 -11.33 -0.36
CA ALA A 195 -18.01 -12.41 -0.93
C ALA A 195 -17.59 -12.80 -2.36
N PRO A 196 -16.43 -13.48 -2.56
CA PRO A 196 -15.90 -13.84 -3.88
C PRO A 196 -16.90 -14.54 -4.82
N ILE A 197 -17.70 -15.48 -4.29
CA ILE A 197 -18.70 -16.22 -5.09
C ILE A 197 -19.85 -15.30 -5.53
N ALA A 198 -20.36 -14.47 -4.61
CA ALA A 198 -21.43 -13.53 -4.90
C ALA A 198 -20.97 -12.48 -5.91
N PHE A 199 -19.75 -11.94 -5.75
CA PHE A 199 -19.10 -11.05 -6.71
C PHE A 199 -19.05 -11.69 -8.10
N LEU A 200 -18.53 -12.91 -8.22
CA LEU A 200 -18.48 -13.60 -9.50
C LEU A 200 -19.87 -13.80 -10.11
N SER A 201 -20.86 -14.24 -9.33
CA SER A 201 -22.21 -14.48 -9.85
C SER A 201 -22.88 -13.20 -10.37
N SER A 202 -22.68 -12.08 -9.68
CA SER A 202 -23.27 -10.78 -10.03
C SER A 202 -22.57 -10.10 -11.19
N HIS A 203 -21.31 -10.42 -11.45
CA HIS A 203 -20.49 -9.83 -12.52
C HIS A 203 -20.26 -10.78 -13.71
N GLY A 204 -21.21 -11.69 -13.96
CA GLY A 204 -21.24 -12.52 -15.17
C GLY A 204 -20.33 -13.76 -15.14
N GLY A 205 -19.87 -14.17 -13.96
CA GLY A 205 -19.18 -15.44 -13.72
C GLY A 205 -17.72 -15.49 -14.16
N PHE A 206 -17.18 -16.71 -14.21
CA PHE A 206 -15.83 -16.99 -14.67
C PHE A 206 -15.68 -16.72 -16.17
N ARG A 207 -14.50 -16.26 -16.60
CA ARG A 207 -14.27 -15.83 -17.99
C ARG A 207 -13.36 -16.81 -18.72
N SER A 208 -13.76 -17.22 -19.91
CA SER A 208 -12.95 -18.09 -20.78
C SER A 208 -11.85 -17.35 -21.54
N TYR A 209 -12.06 -16.07 -21.84
CA TYR A 209 -11.12 -15.25 -22.59
C TYR A 209 -10.23 -14.38 -21.66
N PRO A 210 -8.93 -14.22 -21.97
CA PRO A 210 -8.00 -13.38 -21.20
C PRO A 210 -8.50 -11.97 -20.91
N LEU A 211 -9.00 -11.27 -21.93
CA LEU A 211 -9.49 -9.90 -21.79
C LEU A 211 -10.71 -9.81 -20.85
N GLY A 212 -11.57 -10.83 -20.86
CA GLY A 212 -12.70 -10.92 -19.94
C GLY A 212 -12.24 -11.07 -18.49
N ALA A 213 -11.26 -11.94 -18.23
CA ALA A 213 -10.70 -12.12 -16.89
C ALA A 213 -9.97 -10.85 -16.41
N LEU A 214 -9.23 -10.17 -17.29
CA LEU A 214 -8.56 -8.91 -16.99
C LEU A 214 -9.57 -7.81 -16.62
N ARG A 215 -10.64 -7.62 -17.41
CA ARG A 215 -11.70 -6.65 -17.08
C ARG A 215 -12.38 -6.95 -15.75
N LEU A 216 -12.68 -8.22 -15.48
CA LEU A 216 -13.24 -8.64 -14.19
C LEU A 216 -12.28 -8.37 -13.02
N GLY A 217 -10.97 -8.52 -13.25
CA GLY A 217 -9.93 -8.15 -12.31
C GLY A 217 -9.87 -6.65 -12.04
N VAL A 218 -9.97 -5.81 -13.08
CA VAL A 218 -10.07 -4.35 -12.96
C VAL A 218 -11.31 -3.95 -12.16
N GLU A 219 -12.45 -4.56 -12.45
CA GLU A 219 -13.70 -4.32 -11.72
C GLU A 219 -13.58 -4.68 -10.24
N HIS A 220 -13.02 -5.85 -9.93
CA HIS A 220 -12.75 -6.25 -8.54
C HIS A 220 -11.74 -5.31 -7.87
N GLY A 221 -10.70 -4.88 -8.60
CA GLY A 221 -9.73 -3.90 -8.16
C GLY A 221 -10.37 -2.56 -7.82
N ALA A 222 -11.34 -2.10 -8.61
CA ALA A 222 -12.06 -0.85 -8.38
C ALA A 222 -12.91 -0.90 -7.10
N TYR A 223 -13.64 -2.00 -6.85
CA TYR A 223 -14.34 -2.21 -5.58
C TYR A 223 -13.35 -2.30 -4.40
N CYS A 224 -12.23 -2.99 -4.60
CA CYS A 224 -11.18 -3.12 -3.59
C CYS A 224 -10.58 -1.76 -3.22
N LEU A 225 -10.27 -0.92 -4.21
CA LEU A 225 -9.83 0.45 -3.98
C LEU A 225 -10.94 1.26 -3.31
N GLY A 226 -12.18 1.17 -3.80
CA GLY A 226 -13.35 1.83 -3.23
C GLY A 226 -13.56 1.53 -1.74
N CYS A 227 -13.26 0.33 -1.24
CA CYS A 227 -13.44 0.03 0.18
C CYS A 227 -12.33 0.61 1.10
N CYS A 228 -11.14 0.92 0.57
CA CYS A 228 -9.98 1.25 1.42
C CYS A 228 -9.12 2.45 0.97
N TRP A 229 -9.45 3.16 -0.12
CA TRP A 229 -8.67 4.32 -0.57
C TRP A 229 -8.51 5.40 0.52
N ALA A 230 -9.56 5.65 1.30
CA ALA A 230 -9.49 6.62 2.40
C ALA A 230 -8.56 6.15 3.54
N LEU A 231 -8.46 4.83 3.79
CA LEU A 231 -7.47 4.27 4.69
C LEU A 231 -6.05 4.39 4.11
N MET A 232 -5.89 4.25 2.79
CA MET A 232 -4.59 4.49 2.15
C MET A 232 -4.16 5.95 2.29
N ALA A 233 -5.10 6.91 2.32
CA ALA A 233 -4.78 8.30 2.57
C ALA A 233 -4.15 8.56 3.95
N LEU A 234 -4.35 7.67 4.94
CA LEU A 234 -3.69 7.76 6.25
C LEU A 234 -2.18 7.55 6.17
N LEU A 235 -1.68 6.97 5.08
CA LEU A 235 -0.23 6.84 4.85
C LEU A 235 0.45 8.22 4.73
N PHE A 236 -0.28 9.25 4.29
CA PHE A 236 0.21 10.64 4.32
C PHE A 236 0.23 11.23 5.73
N VAL A 237 -0.53 10.68 6.67
CA VAL A 237 -0.56 11.13 8.07
C VAL A 237 0.63 10.57 8.84
N GLY A 238 0.76 9.24 8.88
CA GLY A 238 1.83 8.57 9.62
C GLY A 238 3.17 8.48 8.87
N GLY A 239 3.17 8.79 7.57
CA GLY A 239 4.33 8.71 6.70
C GLY A 239 4.53 7.32 6.10
N VAL A 240 4.97 7.29 4.84
CA VAL A 240 5.33 6.06 4.10
C VAL A 240 6.65 5.43 4.54
N MET A 241 7.38 6.08 5.46
CA MET A 241 8.56 5.51 6.09
C MET A 241 8.25 4.78 7.42
N ASN A 242 7.05 4.98 7.97
CA ASN A 242 6.66 4.33 9.21
C ASN A 242 6.08 2.94 8.91
N VAL A 243 6.95 1.93 8.87
CA VAL A 243 6.57 0.54 8.57
C VAL A 243 5.48 0.02 9.51
N LEU A 244 5.52 0.39 10.79
CA LEU A 244 4.52 -0.05 11.76
C LEU A 244 3.13 0.52 11.44
N TRP A 245 3.08 1.78 11.00
CA TRP A 245 1.85 2.43 10.53
C TRP A 245 1.30 1.76 9.25
N ILE A 246 2.17 1.49 8.27
CA ILE A 246 1.81 0.78 7.04
C ILE A 246 1.26 -0.61 7.38
N ALA A 247 1.95 -1.36 8.24
CA ALA A 247 1.53 -2.69 8.67
C ALA A 247 0.19 -2.64 9.41
N GLY A 248 -0.01 -1.67 10.30
CA GLY A 248 -1.29 -1.47 11.00
C GLY A 248 -2.45 -1.24 10.03
N ILE A 249 -2.27 -0.36 9.03
CA ILE A 249 -3.28 -0.13 7.99
C ILE A 249 -3.51 -1.39 7.14
N ALA A 250 -2.44 -2.07 6.73
CA ALA A 250 -2.52 -3.30 5.93
C ALA A 250 -3.32 -4.39 6.66
N ILE A 251 -3.04 -4.58 7.96
CA ILE A 251 -3.74 -5.53 8.83
C ILE A 251 -5.20 -5.12 8.95
N LEU A 252 -5.51 -3.85 9.24
CA LEU A 252 -6.89 -3.37 9.32
C LEU A 252 -7.67 -3.66 8.02
N VAL A 253 -7.10 -3.32 6.87
CA VAL A 253 -7.71 -3.57 5.56
C VAL A 253 -7.90 -5.06 5.30
N LEU A 254 -6.91 -5.87 5.64
CA LEU A 254 -7.00 -7.33 5.50
C LEU A 254 -8.11 -7.91 6.38
N LEU A 255 -8.18 -7.48 7.64
CA LEU A 255 -9.22 -7.89 8.58
C LEU A 255 -10.60 -7.49 8.08
N GLU A 256 -10.78 -6.25 7.64
CA GLU A 256 -12.04 -5.78 7.06
C GLU A 256 -12.45 -6.63 5.85
N LYS A 257 -11.52 -7.00 4.96
CA LYS A 257 -11.84 -7.75 3.73
C LYS A 257 -12.02 -9.26 3.93
N THR A 258 -11.44 -9.84 4.98
CA THR A 258 -11.43 -11.30 5.18
C THR A 258 -12.34 -11.79 6.30
N MET A 259 -12.64 -10.96 7.31
CA MET A 259 -13.49 -11.36 8.42
C MET A 259 -14.96 -11.06 8.14
N PRO A 260 -15.89 -12.03 8.34
CA PRO A 260 -17.32 -11.85 8.11
C PRO A 260 -18.00 -11.13 9.30
N THR A 261 -17.40 -10.07 9.82
CA THR A 261 -17.92 -9.28 10.96
C THR A 261 -18.92 -8.20 10.54
N GLY A 262 -19.34 -8.19 9.27
CA GLY A 262 -20.22 -7.19 8.70
C GLY A 262 -19.59 -5.80 8.73
N GLN A 263 -20.27 -4.84 9.36
CA GLN A 263 -19.80 -3.45 9.46
C GLN A 263 -19.09 -3.13 10.78
N LEU A 264 -18.87 -4.11 11.66
CA LEU A 264 -18.34 -3.85 13.00
C LEU A 264 -16.91 -3.27 12.95
N ILE A 265 -15.99 -3.92 12.23
CA ILE A 265 -14.59 -3.47 12.13
C ILE A 265 -14.50 -2.06 11.50
N PRO A 266 -15.13 -1.79 10.34
CA PRO A 266 -15.21 -0.43 9.79
C PRO A 266 -15.75 0.60 10.78
N ARG A 267 -16.82 0.28 11.51
CA ARG A 267 -17.46 1.24 12.42
C ARG A 267 -16.56 1.60 13.60
N ILE A 268 -15.90 0.61 14.20
CA ILE A 268 -15.00 0.82 15.34
C ILE A 268 -13.76 1.59 14.89
N SER A 269 -13.14 1.17 13.78
CA SER A 269 -11.96 1.86 13.24
C SER A 269 -12.31 3.30 12.83
N GLY A 270 -13.48 3.49 12.22
CA GLY A 270 -14.07 4.79 11.90
C GLY A 270 -14.18 5.72 13.11
N ALA A 271 -14.76 5.22 14.19
CA ALA A 271 -14.92 5.94 15.45
C ALA A 271 -13.57 6.36 16.02
N LEU A 272 -12.64 5.41 16.09
CA LEU A 272 -11.30 5.64 16.62
C LEU A 272 -10.57 6.73 15.82
N MET A 273 -10.58 6.66 14.49
CA MET A 273 -9.93 7.66 13.64
C MET A 273 -10.57 9.04 13.78
N ALA A 274 -11.90 9.12 13.83
CA ALA A 274 -12.61 10.39 13.99
C ALA A 274 -12.32 11.04 15.36
N VAL A 275 -12.31 10.25 16.44
CA VAL A 275 -12.01 10.72 17.79
C VAL A 275 -10.56 11.20 17.91
N ILE A 276 -9.61 10.41 17.40
CA ILE A 276 -8.18 10.80 17.40
C ILE A 276 -7.99 12.06 16.56
N GLY A 277 -8.61 12.13 15.38
CA GLY A 277 -8.51 13.31 14.52
C GLY A 277 -9.10 14.56 15.18
N ALA A 278 -10.26 14.46 15.83
CA ALA A 278 -10.86 15.57 16.58
C ALA A 278 -9.98 16.02 17.75
N TRP A 279 -9.38 15.08 18.47
CA TRP A 279 -8.43 15.38 19.55
C TRP A 279 -7.18 16.10 19.04
N LEU A 280 -6.64 15.72 17.87
CA LEU A 280 -5.53 16.41 17.24
C LEU A 280 -5.90 17.85 16.85
N LEU A 281 -7.13 18.07 16.36
CA LEU A 281 -7.61 19.42 16.05
C LEU A 281 -7.74 20.28 17.30
N VAL A 282 -8.32 19.76 18.38
CA VAL A 282 -8.49 20.49 19.64
C VAL A 282 -7.14 20.86 20.26
N ARG A 283 -6.11 20.00 20.14
CA ARG A 283 -4.76 20.29 20.62
C ARG A 283 -4.01 21.32 19.79
N ALA A 284 -4.44 21.56 18.56
CA ALA A 284 -3.79 22.48 17.64
C ALA A 284 -4.40 23.90 17.66
N LEU A 285 -5.55 24.07 18.34
CA LEU A 285 -6.20 25.34 18.63
C LEU A 285 -5.72 25.91 19.96
#